data_AF-A0A353ZI80-F1
#
_entry.id   AF-A0A353ZI80-F1
#
_cell.length_a   1.000
_cell.length_b   1.000
_cell.length_c   1.000
_cell.angle_alpha   90.00
_cell.angle_beta   90.00
_cell.angle_gamma   90.00
#
_symmetry.space_group_name_H-M   'P 1'
#
loop_
_entity.id
_entity.type
_entity.pdbx_description
1 polymer ?
#
loop_
_entity_poly.entity_id
_entity_poly.type
_entity_poly.pdbx_seq_one_letter_code
_entity_poly.pdbx_strand_id
1 'polypeptide(L)'
;MPTLSACEVGRVAADTGGDRMTTVETTDLRVLTVKQPWASLIASGVKRIENRTWTTRYRGPVAIHASLGREPKAPDMVSASLRAVGIEATAAECDLSFGLSDRTLPAGVIVGVVDLVDVVPATEVPAADGAWVIGPYCWILRPIPDWRRRFRLPVEPIRGKLGLWRL
;
A
#
# COMPACT_ATOMS: atom_id res chain seq x y z
N MET A 1 -53.14 20.70 -43.91
CA MET A 1 -52.58 20.02 -45.11
C MET A 1 -51.07 20.25 -45.09
N PRO A 2 -50.22 19.26 -45.39
CA PRO A 2 -49.63 18.34 -44.41
C PRO A 2 -48.10 18.48 -44.21
N THR A 3 -47.64 17.80 -43.15
CA THR A 3 -46.29 17.33 -42.78
C THR A 3 -45.40 16.83 -43.92
N LEU A 4 -44.09 17.10 -43.83
CA LEU A 4 -42.96 16.18 -44.12
C LEU A 4 -41.74 16.70 -43.33
N SER A 5 -41.20 15.97 -42.35
CA SER A 5 -40.43 14.72 -42.42
C SER A 5 -38.95 14.94 -42.82
N ALA A 6 -38.07 14.36 -42.00
CA ALA A 6 -36.63 14.55 -41.96
C ALA A 6 -35.85 13.73 -43.00
N CYS A 7 -34.65 14.22 -43.36
CA CYS A 7 -33.45 13.48 -43.81
C CYS A 7 -32.27 14.48 -43.71
N GLU A 8 -31.47 14.45 -42.64
CA GLU A 8 -30.25 13.64 -42.45
C GLU A 8 -29.01 14.25 -43.13
N VAL A 9 -28.10 14.81 -42.31
CA VAL A 9 -26.65 14.81 -42.61
C VAL A 9 -25.88 14.64 -41.29
N GLY A 10 -25.19 13.50 -41.17
CA GLY A 10 -23.81 13.46 -40.67
C GLY A 10 -23.58 13.42 -39.16
N ARG A 11 -23.39 12.20 -38.63
CA ARG A 11 -22.73 11.92 -37.35
C ARG A 11 -21.30 12.49 -37.29
N VAL A 12 -20.92 13.02 -36.13
CA VAL A 12 -19.63 12.73 -35.51
C VAL A 12 -19.89 12.44 -34.03
N ALA A 13 -19.54 11.23 -33.60
CA ALA A 13 -19.67 10.80 -32.22
C ALA A 13 -18.59 11.48 -31.36
N ALA A 14 -19.01 12.22 -30.33
CA ALA A 14 -18.15 12.59 -29.23
C ALA A 14 -18.28 11.49 -28.15
N ASP A 15 -17.32 10.57 -28.15
CA ASP A 15 -17.08 9.66 -27.04
C ASP A 15 -16.67 10.49 -25.83
N THR A 16 -17.59 10.62 -24.87
CA THR A 16 -17.32 11.24 -23.57
C THR A 16 -17.30 10.14 -22.53
N GLY A 17 -16.23 9.34 -22.55
CA GLY A 17 -15.90 8.38 -21.51
C GLY A 17 -15.60 9.08 -20.19
N GLY A 18 -16.66 9.38 -19.42
CA GLY A 18 -16.54 9.83 -18.05
C GLY A 18 -15.92 8.72 -17.19
N ASP A 19 -14.72 8.98 -16.69
CA ASP A 19 -13.99 8.15 -15.75
C ASP A 19 -14.84 7.91 -14.50
N ARG A 20 -15.47 6.73 -14.42
CA ARG A 20 -16.23 6.30 -13.25
C ARG A 20 -15.22 5.98 -12.15
N MET A 21 -14.97 6.94 -11.27
CA MET A 21 -14.27 6.72 -10.01
C MET A 21 -15.12 5.75 -9.16
N THR A 22 -14.89 4.44 -9.33
CA THR A 22 -15.51 3.41 -8.51
C THR A 22 -14.95 3.54 -7.09
N THR A 23 -15.75 4.08 -6.17
CA THR A 23 -15.41 4.07 -4.75
C THR A 23 -15.53 2.62 -4.29
N VAL A 24 -14.42 2.01 -3.87
CA VAL A 24 -14.44 0.65 -3.31
C VAL A 24 -15.03 0.76 -1.90
N GLU A 25 -16.20 0.15 -1.69
CA GLU A 25 -16.81 0.02 -0.37
C GLU A 25 -15.83 -0.64 0.61
N THR A 26 -15.70 -0.06 1.79
CA THR A 26 -14.59 -0.33 2.71
C THR A 26 -14.61 -1.69 3.39
N THR A 27 -15.77 -2.35 3.43
CA THR A 27 -15.98 -3.63 4.10
C THR A 27 -15.32 -4.82 3.39
N ASP A 28 -14.86 -4.64 2.15
CA ASP A 28 -14.18 -5.69 1.39
C ASP A 28 -12.66 -5.51 1.29
N LEU A 29 -12.13 -4.39 1.79
CA LEU A 29 -10.70 -4.14 1.70
C LEU A 29 -9.92 -5.13 2.58
N ARG A 30 -8.89 -5.74 1.99
CA ARG A 30 -7.96 -6.59 2.72
C ARG A 30 -7.02 -5.72 3.53
N VAL A 31 -6.72 -6.16 4.75
CA VAL A 31 -5.84 -5.45 5.66
C VAL A 31 -4.72 -6.38 6.11
N LEU A 32 -3.51 -5.84 6.10
CA LEU A 32 -2.34 -6.50 6.64
C LEU A 32 -1.80 -5.68 7.81
N THR A 33 -1.73 -6.31 8.98
CA THR A 33 -1.11 -5.70 10.15
C THR A 33 0.41 -5.92 10.10
N VAL A 34 1.15 -4.82 10.20
CA VAL A 34 2.61 -4.76 10.11
C VAL A 34 3.15 -3.96 11.30
N LYS A 35 4.27 -4.41 11.86
CA LYS A 35 4.93 -3.68 12.95
C LYS A 35 5.57 -2.40 12.43
N GLN A 36 5.52 -1.36 13.26
CA GLN A 36 6.36 -0.20 13.04
C GLN A 36 7.84 -0.57 13.24
N PRO A 37 8.74 0.02 12.44
CA PRO A 37 8.58 1.09 11.44
C PRO A 37 8.20 0.64 10.02
N TRP A 38 8.16 -0.68 9.77
CA TRP A 38 7.99 -1.23 8.43
C TRP A 38 6.66 -0.85 7.79
N ALA A 39 5.61 -0.69 8.60
CA ALA A 39 4.30 -0.21 8.13
C ALA A 39 4.40 1.16 7.44
N SER A 40 5.10 2.12 8.04
CA SER A 40 5.32 3.44 7.44
C SER A 40 6.20 3.39 6.19
N LEU A 41 7.26 2.57 6.19
CA LEU A 41 8.13 2.39 5.00
C LEU A 41 7.41 1.75 3.82
N ILE A 42 6.48 0.84 4.08
CA ILE A 42 5.61 0.26 3.05
C ILE A 42 4.63 1.31 2.53
N ALA A 43 3.98 2.05 3.44
CA ALA A 43 3.02 3.09 3.08
C ALA A 43 3.65 4.24 2.26
N SER A 44 4.92 4.58 2.52
CA SER A 44 5.67 5.56 1.74
C SER A 44 6.17 5.03 0.39
N GLY A 45 6.11 3.70 0.17
CA GLY A 45 6.59 3.05 -1.05
C GLY A 45 8.11 2.84 -1.11
N VAL A 46 8.83 3.13 -0.02
CA VAL A 46 10.28 2.86 0.11
C VAL A 46 10.54 1.37 0.23
N LYS A 47 9.77 0.67 1.07
CA LYS A 47 9.83 -0.78 1.21
C LYS A 47 8.73 -1.42 0.37
N ARG A 48 9.10 -2.03 -0.75
CA ARG A 48 8.16 -2.66 -1.70
C ARG A 48 7.98 -4.16 -1.49
N ILE A 49 8.69 -4.73 -0.53
CA ILE A 49 8.65 -6.16 -0.20
C ILE A 49 8.10 -6.33 1.20
N GLU A 50 7.09 -7.17 1.37
CA GLU A 50 6.65 -7.64 2.68
C GLU A 50 6.97 -9.13 2.85
N ASN A 51 7.65 -9.47 3.95
CA ASN A 51 8.20 -10.80 4.19
C ASN A 51 7.25 -11.64 5.04
N ARG A 52 6.88 -12.84 4.57
CA ARG A 52 5.97 -13.74 5.30
C ARG A 52 6.42 -15.20 5.19
N THR A 53 6.03 -15.98 6.18
CA THR A 53 6.20 -17.44 6.17
C THR A 53 5.06 -18.17 5.45
N TRP A 54 4.06 -17.43 4.97
CA TRP A 54 2.85 -17.94 4.35
C TRP A 54 2.47 -17.10 3.12
N THR A 55 1.64 -17.69 2.26
CA THR A 55 1.26 -17.13 0.96
C THR A 55 -0.25 -16.86 0.89
N THR A 56 -0.65 -16.06 -0.10
CA THR A 56 -2.06 -15.81 -0.44
C THR A 56 -2.24 -15.79 -1.96
N ARG A 57 -3.43 -16.18 -2.42
CA ARG A 57 -3.84 -16.03 -3.82
C ARG A 57 -4.43 -14.64 -4.12
N TYR A 58 -4.70 -13.83 -3.10
CA TYR A 58 -5.24 -12.49 -3.27
C TYR A 58 -4.25 -11.60 -4.00
N ARG A 59 -4.74 -10.78 -4.94
CA ARG A 59 -4.04 -9.69 -5.61
C ARG A 59 -4.98 -8.51 -5.68
N GLY A 60 -4.46 -7.31 -5.47
CA GLY A 60 -5.26 -6.09 -5.37
C GLY A 60 -4.97 -5.26 -4.12
N PRO A 61 -5.81 -4.24 -3.84
CA PRO A 61 -5.59 -3.30 -2.75
C PRO A 61 -5.55 -3.95 -1.36
N VAL A 62 -4.51 -3.59 -0.60
CA VAL A 62 -4.31 -3.98 0.80
C VAL A 62 -4.07 -2.72 1.63
N ALA A 63 -4.91 -2.50 2.63
CA ALA A 63 -4.65 -1.52 3.67
C ALA A 63 -3.53 -2.00 4.60
N ILE A 64 -2.60 -1.09 4.90
CA ILE A 64 -1.48 -1.33 5.82
C ILE A 64 -1.86 -0.78 7.18
N HIS A 65 -2.08 -1.68 8.14
CA HIS A 65 -2.37 -1.35 9.52
C HIS A 65 -1.09 -1.38 10.35
N ALA A 66 -0.78 -0.30 11.06
CA ALA A 66 0.34 -0.25 11.98
C ALA A 66 -0.04 -0.95 13.29
N SER A 67 0.67 -2.01 13.67
CA SER A 67 0.35 -2.75 14.90
C SER A 67 0.60 -1.91 16.17
N LEU A 68 -0.06 -2.29 17.26
CA LEU A 68 0.23 -1.72 18.59
C LEU A 68 1.62 -2.13 19.11
N GLY A 69 2.09 -3.34 18.75
CA GLY A 69 3.44 -3.79 19.05
C GLY A 69 4.47 -3.15 18.12
N ARG A 70 5.71 -3.03 18.59
CA ARG A 70 6.84 -2.49 17.82
C ARG A 70 7.90 -3.56 17.55
N GLU A 71 8.75 -3.31 16.57
CA GLU A 71 9.93 -4.14 16.33
C GLU A 71 11.08 -3.66 17.24
N PRO A 72 11.54 -4.46 18.22
CA PRO A 72 12.47 -3.98 19.26
C PRO A 72 13.83 -3.49 18.75
N LYS A 73 14.27 -3.95 17.56
CA LYS A 73 15.55 -3.58 16.94
C LYS A 73 15.40 -2.63 15.75
N ALA A 74 14.25 -1.94 15.69
CA ALA A 74 13.84 -1.14 14.55
C ALA A 74 14.86 -0.08 14.07
N PRO A 75 15.43 0.79 14.94
CA PRO A 75 16.21 1.93 14.44
C PRO A 75 17.48 1.54 13.67
N ASP A 76 18.24 0.58 14.21
CA ASP A 76 19.48 0.10 13.58
C ASP A 76 19.19 -0.64 12.27
N MET A 77 18.15 -1.50 12.29
CA MET A 77 17.74 -2.26 11.11
C MET A 77 17.24 -1.35 9.98
N VAL A 78 16.46 -0.31 10.31
CA VAL A 78 15.97 0.64 9.31
C VAL A 78 17.13 1.40 8.69
N SER A 79 18.03 1.95 9.51
CA SER A 79 19.18 2.72 9.02
C SER A 79 20.05 1.88 8.08
N ALA A 80 20.34 0.63 8.44
CA ALA A 80 21.08 -0.30 7.59
C ALA A 80 20.33 -0.62 6.29
N SER A 81 19.02 -0.88 6.37
CA SER A 81 18.21 -1.23 5.20
C SER A 81 18.06 -0.06 4.22
N LEU A 82 17.92 1.17 4.72
CA LEU A 82 17.85 2.38 3.90
C LEU A 82 19.18 2.63 3.16
N ARG A 83 20.31 2.51 3.86
CA ARG A 83 21.65 2.58 3.22
C ARG A 83 21.84 1.53 2.13
N ALA A 84 21.36 0.30 2.37
CA ALA A 84 21.45 -0.79 1.41
C ALA A 84 20.68 -0.51 0.09
N VAL A 85 19.70 0.40 0.10
CA VAL A 85 18.98 0.86 -1.10
C VAL A 85 19.42 2.26 -1.57
N GLY A 86 20.56 2.75 -1.09
CA GLY A 86 21.14 4.03 -1.50
C GLY A 86 20.44 5.25 -0.90
N ILE A 87 19.61 5.08 0.13
CA ILE A 87 19.00 6.19 0.87
C ILE A 87 19.91 6.52 2.05
N GLU A 88 20.76 7.53 1.84
CA GLU A 88 21.52 8.18 2.89
C GLU A 88 20.60 9.14 3.64
N ALA A 89 20.14 8.72 4.81
CA ALA A 89 19.35 9.55 5.70
C ALA A 89 19.83 9.37 7.14
N THR A 90 19.99 10.47 7.86
CA THR A 90 20.15 10.44 9.31
C THR A 90 18.88 9.91 9.97
N ALA A 91 18.98 9.41 11.19
CA ALA A 91 17.79 9.00 11.96
C ALA A 91 16.77 10.15 12.12
N ALA A 92 17.25 11.41 12.16
CA ALA A 92 16.40 12.60 12.21
C ALA A 92 15.68 12.89 10.88
N GLU A 93 16.36 12.75 9.73
CA GLU A 93 15.72 12.90 8.42
C GLU A 93 14.74 11.77 8.13
N CYS A 94 15.07 10.56 8.59
CA CYS A 94 14.18 9.41 8.61
C CYS A 94 12.92 9.70 9.44
N ASP A 95 13.10 10.32 10.62
CA ASP A 95 12.00 10.72 11.48
C ASP A 95 11.10 11.77 10.81
N LEU A 96 11.68 12.83 10.25
CA LEU A 96 10.90 13.87 9.56
C LEU A 96 10.21 13.37 8.28
N SER A 97 10.88 12.52 7.50
CA SER A 97 10.39 12.10 6.17
C SER A 97 9.41 10.92 6.25
N PHE A 98 9.55 10.06 7.25
CA PHE A 98 8.80 8.80 7.36
C PHE A 98 8.15 8.60 8.74
N GLY A 99 8.27 9.58 9.64
CA GLY A 99 7.73 9.54 10.99
C GLY A 99 8.46 8.61 11.94
N LEU A 100 9.67 8.15 11.61
CA LEU A 100 10.37 6.98 12.16
C LEU A 100 10.83 7.05 13.62
N SER A 101 10.76 8.19 14.31
CA SER A 101 11.04 8.18 15.74
C SER A 101 9.98 7.38 16.49
N ASP A 102 10.46 6.65 17.50
CA ASP A 102 9.63 5.74 18.28
C ASP A 102 8.47 6.46 19.00
N ARG A 103 8.57 7.78 19.15
CA ARG A 103 7.57 8.63 19.83
C ARG A 103 6.45 9.13 18.93
N THR A 104 6.63 9.15 17.60
CA THR A 104 5.65 9.75 16.66
C THR A 104 5.02 8.75 15.71
N LEU A 105 5.56 7.53 15.57
CA LEU A 105 4.98 6.53 14.69
C LEU A 105 3.55 6.17 15.13
N PRO A 106 2.56 6.27 14.23
CA PRO A 106 1.19 5.92 14.54
C PRO A 106 1.07 4.41 14.79
N ALA A 107 0.23 4.04 15.75
CA ALA A 107 -0.03 2.66 16.12
C ALA A 107 -1.54 2.43 16.25
N GLY A 108 -2.00 1.25 15.86
CA GLY A 108 -3.42 0.89 15.87
C GLY A 108 -4.22 1.50 14.72
N VAL A 109 -3.62 2.14 13.73
CA VAL A 109 -4.34 2.82 12.64
C VAL A 109 -3.89 2.35 11.27
N ILE A 110 -4.70 2.59 10.25
CA ILE A 110 -4.30 2.39 8.85
C ILE A 110 -3.46 3.57 8.40
N VAL A 111 -2.25 3.27 7.91
CA VAL A 111 -1.24 4.27 7.51
C VAL A 111 -1.10 4.40 6.01
N GLY A 112 -1.59 3.43 5.23
CA GLY A 112 -1.53 3.44 3.78
C GLY A 112 -2.40 2.38 3.14
N VAL A 113 -2.55 2.48 1.81
CA VAL A 113 -3.06 1.39 0.97
C VAL A 113 -2.05 1.16 -0.14
N VAL A 114 -1.71 -0.10 -0.36
CA VAL A 114 -0.80 -0.56 -1.41
C VAL A 114 -1.51 -1.62 -2.25
N ASP A 115 -1.01 -1.87 -3.45
CA ASP A 115 -1.47 -2.96 -4.29
C ASP A 115 -0.57 -4.19 -4.06
N LEU A 116 -1.15 -5.33 -3.70
CA LEU A 116 -0.45 -6.61 -3.67
C LEU A 116 -0.40 -7.18 -5.08
N VAL A 117 0.74 -6.97 -5.74
CA VAL A 117 0.94 -7.31 -7.16
C VAL A 117 1.30 -8.77 -7.33
N ASP A 118 2.17 -9.29 -6.46
CA ASP A 118 2.54 -10.70 -6.49
C ASP A 118 2.99 -11.26 -5.14
N VAL A 119 3.10 -12.59 -5.04
CA VAL A 119 3.71 -13.31 -3.92
C VAL A 119 4.62 -14.36 -4.51
N VAL A 120 5.93 -14.19 -4.31
CA VAL A 120 6.97 -15.01 -4.92
C VAL A 120 7.89 -15.61 -3.85
N PRO A 121 8.58 -16.72 -4.14
CA PRO A 121 9.71 -17.17 -3.33
C PRO A 121 10.79 -16.07 -3.24
N ALA A 122 11.52 -16.03 -2.12
CA ALA A 122 12.60 -15.05 -1.92
C ALA A 122 13.65 -15.04 -3.05
N THR A 123 13.90 -16.20 -3.67
CA THR A 123 14.83 -16.37 -4.80
C THR A 123 14.38 -15.70 -6.10
N GLU A 124 13.11 -15.31 -6.20
CA GLU A 124 12.52 -14.74 -7.40
C GLU A 124 12.26 -13.22 -7.27
N VAL A 125 12.64 -12.62 -6.13
CA VAL A 125 12.51 -11.18 -5.94
C VAL A 125 13.48 -10.42 -6.86
N PRO A 126 13.03 -9.35 -7.55
CA PRO A 126 13.91 -8.53 -8.37
C PRO A 126 15.12 -8.03 -7.57
N ALA A 127 16.31 -8.09 -8.17
CA ALA A 127 17.57 -7.71 -7.50
C ALA A 127 17.55 -6.29 -6.92
N ALA A 128 16.83 -5.37 -7.57
CA ALA A 128 16.64 -3.99 -7.10
C ALA A 128 15.97 -3.88 -5.73
N ASP A 129 15.16 -4.88 -5.35
CA ASP A 129 14.46 -4.96 -4.07
C ASP A 129 15.12 -5.97 -3.10
N GLY A 130 16.25 -6.55 -3.49
CA GLY A 130 16.92 -7.65 -2.77
C GLY A 130 17.33 -7.29 -1.35
N ALA A 131 17.62 -6.02 -1.07
CA ALA A 131 17.95 -5.52 0.27
C ALA A 131 16.82 -5.71 1.30
N TRP A 132 15.58 -5.91 0.83
CA TRP A 132 14.40 -6.05 1.68
C TRP A 132 13.98 -7.50 1.97
N VAL A 133 14.65 -8.47 1.37
CA VAL A 133 14.23 -9.89 1.34
C VAL A 133 14.66 -10.63 2.60
N ILE A 134 13.69 -11.22 3.30
CA ILE A 134 13.92 -12.05 4.49
C ILE A 134 12.92 -13.20 4.51
N GLY A 135 13.40 -14.43 4.76
CA GLY A 135 12.53 -15.60 4.89
C GLY A 135 12.11 -16.20 3.55
N PRO A 136 11.06 -17.05 3.51
CA PRO A 136 10.78 -17.89 2.35
C PRO A 136 9.94 -17.23 1.26
N TYR A 137 9.01 -16.34 1.63
CA TYR A 137 8.08 -15.71 0.68
C TYR A 137 8.05 -14.19 0.82
N CYS A 138 8.00 -13.53 -0.33
CA CYS A 138 8.01 -12.09 -0.48
C CYS A 138 6.76 -11.63 -1.22
N TRP A 139 6.02 -10.74 -0.59
CA TRP A 139 4.85 -10.09 -1.17
C TRP A 139 5.33 -8.82 -1.88
N ILE A 140 5.09 -8.75 -3.19
CA ILE A 140 5.46 -7.63 -4.04
C ILE A 140 4.38 -6.57 -3.95
N LEU A 141 4.73 -5.42 -3.39
CA LEU A 141 3.83 -4.32 -3.11
C LEU A 141 4.12 -3.14 -4.03
N ARG A 142 3.06 -2.52 -4.53
CA ARG A 142 3.13 -1.25 -5.28
C ARG A 142 2.40 -0.17 -4.51
N PRO A 143 3.00 1.01 -4.28
CA PRO A 143 2.30 2.10 -3.61
C PRO A 143 1.09 2.55 -4.45
N ILE A 144 0.00 2.92 -3.78
CA ILE A 144 -1.15 3.60 -4.41
C ILE A 144 -1.14 5.06 -3.95
N PRO A 145 -0.64 6.00 -4.78
CA PRO A 145 -0.72 7.42 -4.50
C PRO A 145 -2.17 7.86 -4.30
N ASP A 146 -2.38 8.85 -3.44
CA ASP A 146 -3.70 9.42 -3.13
C ASP A 146 -4.75 8.40 -2.67
N TRP A 147 -4.33 7.31 -2.02
CA TRP A 147 -5.26 6.28 -1.53
C TRP A 147 -6.41 6.86 -0.68
N ARG A 148 -6.18 7.95 0.06
CA ARG A 148 -7.20 8.65 0.86
C ARG A 148 -8.36 9.20 0.02
N ARG A 149 -8.15 9.48 -1.26
CA ARG A 149 -9.20 9.90 -2.19
C ARG A 149 -9.98 8.70 -2.76
N ARG A 150 -9.38 7.51 -2.74
CA ARG A 150 -9.91 6.28 -3.36
C ARG A 150 -10.61 5.36 -2.37
N PHE A 151 -10.22 5.40 -1.10
CA PHE A 151 -10.73 4.50 -0.05
C PHE A 151 -11.16 5.28 1.20
N ARG A 152 -12.34 4.97 1.74
CA ARG A 152 -12.94 5.64 2.92
C ARG A 152 -12.73 4.88 4.23
N LEU A 153 -11.49 4.78 4.68
CA LEU A 153 -11.13 3.93 5.82
C LEU A 153 -11.43 4.56 7.20
N PRO A 154 -11.60 3.75 8.26
CA PRO A 154 -11.73 4.25 9.63
C PRO A 154 -10.54 5.14 9.99
N VAL A 155 -10.84 6.24 10.70
CA VAL A 155 -9.82 7.18 11.17
C VAL A 155 -9.43 6.90 12.61
N GLU A 156 -10.28 6.19 13.34
CA GLU A 156 -10.07 5.78 14.72
C GLU A 156 -9.12 4.57 14.80
N PRO A 157 -8.41 4.41 15.92
CA PRO A 157 -7.63 3.22 16.18
C PRO A 157 -8.49 1.94 16.16
N ILE A 158 -8.04 0.96 15.40
CA ILE A 158 -8.62 -0.39 15.30
C ILE A 158 -7.59 -1.43 15.73
N ARG A 159 -8.06 -2.50 16.37
CA ARG A 159 -7.18 -3.61 16.77
C ARG A 159 -6.80 -4.44 15.55
N GLY A 160 -5.50 -4.60 15.32
CA GLY A 160 -4.99 -5.45 14.25
C GLY A 160 -5.28 -6.93 14.49
N LYS A 161 -5.29 -7.72 13.41
CA LYS A 161 -5.52 -9.17 13.41
C LYS A 161 -4.40 -9.89 12.65
N LEU A 162 -4.19 -11.17 12.95
CA LEU A 162 -3.28 -12.03 12.19
C LEU A 162 -3.85 -12.37 10.82
N GLY A 163 -2.97 -12.69 9.88
CA GLY A 163 -3.33 -13.02 8.50
C GLY A 163 -3.73 -11.80 7.67
N LEU A 164 -4.35 -12.06 6.51
CA LEU A 164 -4.92 -11.04 5.64
C LEU A 164 -6.42 -10.89 5.94
N TRP A 165 -6.75 -9.98 6.84
CA TRP A 165 -8.12 -9.82 7.36
C TRP A 165 -8.95 -8.85 6.52
N ARG A 166 -10.26 -8.82 6.75
CA ARG A 166 -11.19 -7.87 6.12
C ARG A 166 -11.55 -6.78 7.11
N LEU A 167 -11.56 -5.54 6.63
CA LEU A 167 -11.89 -4.35 7.41
C LEU A 167 -13.37 -4.36 7.84
#